data_AF-A0A6I3F540-F1
#
_entry.id   AF-A0A6I3F540-F1
#
_cell.length_a   1.000
_cell.length_b   1.000
_cell.length_c   1.000
_cell.angle_alpha   90.00
_cell.angle_beta   90.00
_cell.angle_gamma   90.00
#
_symmetry.space_group_name_H-M   'P 1'
#
loop_
_entity.id
_entity.type
_entity.pdbx_description
1 polymer ?
#
loop_
_entity_poly.entity_id
_entity_poly.type
_entity_poly.pdbx_seq_one_letter_code
_entity_poly.pdbx_strand_id
1 'polypeptide(L)'
;MLGRRRVCGGRPRGTFNEIFAFNGLPHDEEATMQRLDDLGDHTTYPHYPWGWAFAGNTPFQRWKRETHEGGIGDPLIVRWPEMVDQGTVRDQYVHAIIDVSGTPYVDVAGDIERAWMTQ
;
A
#
# COMPACT_ATOMS: atom_id res chain seq x y z
N MET A 1 19.28 -26.29 -9.61
CA MET A 1 17.81 -26.14 -9.70
C MET A 1 17.35 -25.09 -8.68
N LEU A 2 17.33 -23.80 -9.05
CA LEU A 2 16.79 -22.76 -8.17
C LEU A 2 15.27 -22.68 -8.37
N GLY A 3 14.53 -22.99 -7.30
CA GLY A 3 13.08 -22.86 -7.23
C GLY A 3 12.63 -21.46 -7.61
N ARG A 4 11.75 -21.39 -8.61
CA ARG A 4 11.07 -20.18 -9.04
C ARG A 4 10.38 -19.54 -7.82
N ARG A 5 10.95 -18.44 -7.32
CA ARG A 5 10.28 -17.56 -6.36
C ARG A 5 9.07 -16.97 -7.08
N ARG A 6 7.91 -17.62 -6.92
CA ARG A 6 6.62 -16.99 -7.21
C ARG A 6 6.40 -15.96 -6.10
N VAL A 7 6.72 -14.71 -6.40
CA VAL A 7 6.29 -13.56 -5.59
C VAL A 7 5.10 -12.95 -6.32
N CYS A 8 3.95 -12.92 -5.65
CA CYS A 8 2.72 -12.32 -6.17
C CYS A 8 2.74 -10.81 -5.94
N GLY A 9 2.10 -10.07 -6.85
CA GLY A 9 1.85 -8.63 -6.74
C GLY A 9 2.52 -7.76 -7.81
N GLY A 10 2.98 -8.35 -8.92
CA GLY A 10 3.56 -7.64 -10.06
C GLY A 10 4.53 -8.54 -10.81
N ARG A 11 4.28 -8.79 -12.10
CA ARG A 11 5.23 -9.54 -12.93
C ARG A 11 6.46 -8.68 -13.24
N PRO A 12 7.59 -9.29 -13.63
CA PRO A 12 8.79 -8.53 -14.00
C PRO A 12 8.55 -7.51 -15.10
N ARG A 13 7.58 -7.81 -15.96
CA ARG A 13 7.09 -6.97 -17.03
C ARG A 13 5.58 -6.86 -16.76
N GLY A 14 5.08 -5.64 -16.64
CA GLY A 14 3.71 -5.35 -16.20
C GLY A 14 2.64 -5.94 -17.13
N THR A 15 1.37 -5.67 -16.85
CA THR A 15 0.24 -6.15 -17.65
C THR A 15 -0.81 -5.06 -17.83
N PHE A 16 -1.52 -5.09 -18.95
CA PHE A 16 -2.70 -4.23 -19.15
C PHE A 16 -3.94 -4.75 -18.43
N ASN A 17 -3.93 -6.03 -18.00
CA ASN A 17 -5.02 -6.65 -17.27
C ASN A 17 -4.51 -7.64 -16.21
N GLU A 18 -4.65 -7.28 -14.93
CA GLU A 18 -4.25 -8.10 -13.80
C GLU A 18 -5.12 -9.35 -13.60
N ILE A 19 -6.35 -9.36 -14.12
CA ILE A 19 -7.28 -10.50 -14.00
C ILE A 19 -6.73 -11.75 -14.69
N PHE A 20 -5.94 -11.59 -15.76
CA PHE A 20 -5.22 -12.70 -16.36
C PHE A 20 -4.35 -13.44 -15.35
N ALA A 21 -3.75 -12.73 -14.38
CA ALA A 21 -2.85 -13.33 -13.41
C ALA A 21 -3.63 -14.11 -12.37
N PHE A 22 -4.77 -13.57 -11.92
CA PHE A 22 -5.70 -14.25 -11.01
C PHE A 22 -6.30 -15.50 -11.64
N ASN A 23 -6.59 -15.48 -12.94
CA ASN A 23 -7.17 -16.60 -13.67
C ASN A 23 -6.15 -17.59 -14.25
N GLY A 24 -4.85 -17.38 -14.00
CA GLY A 24 -3.78 -18.27 -14.50
C GLY A 24 -3.59 -18.23 -16.02
N LEU A 25 -4.12 -17.21 -16.70
CA LEU A 25 -4.00 -17.05 -18.14
C LEU A 25 -2.58 -16.58 -18.53
N PRO A 26 -2.09 -17.01 -19.69
CA PRO A 26 -0.80 -16.56 -20.20
C PRO A 26 -0.81 -15.04 -20.39
N HIS A 27 0.31 -14.41 -20.06
CA HIS A 27 0.53 -13.01 -20.33
C HIS A 27 1.41 -12.88 -21.55
N ASP A 28 0.93 -12.13 -22.53
CA ASP A 28 1.72 -11.72 -23.67
C ASP A 28 2.17 -10.28 -23.48
N GLU A 29 3.48 -10.11 -23.46
CA GLU A 29 4.15 -8.82 -23.28
C GLU A 29 3.99 -7.97 -24.53
N GLU A 30 4.03 -8.58 -25.72
CA GLU A 30 3.89 -7.88 -26.98
C GLU A 30 2.47 -7.30 -27.10
N ALA A 31 1.45 -8.10 -26.78
CA ALA A 31 0.07 -7.63 -26.69
C ALA A 31 -0.13 -6.52 -25.63
N THR A 32 0.62 -6.55 -24.52
CA THR A 32 0.59 -5.48 -23.52
C THR A 32 1.21 -4.20 -24.08
N MET A 33 2.33 -4.31 -24.79
CA MET A 33 3.02 -3.17 -25.39
C MET A 33 2.22 -2.51 -26.52
N GLN A 34 1.41 -3.28 -27.25
CA GLN A 34 0.49 -2.75 -28.25
C GLN A 34 -0.65 -1.92 -27.66
N ARG A 35 -0.94 -2.10 -26.36
CA ARG A 35 -2.02 -1.42 -25.63
C ARG A 35 -1.49 -0.40 -24.62
N LEU A 36 -0.29 0.11 -24.81
CA LEU A 36 0.30 1.11 -23.92
C LEU A 36 -0.56 2.37 -23.82
N ASP A 37 -1.11 2.84 -24.95
CA ASP A 37 -1.94 4.05 -25.00
C ASP A 37 -3.31 3.85 -24.32
N ASP A 38 -3.75 2.60 -24.15
CA ASP A 38 -5.00 2.27 -23.47
C ASP A 38 -4.83 2.21 -21.94
N LEU A 39 -3.60 2.22 -21.41
CA LEU A 39 -3.36 2.07 -19.98
C LEU A 39 -3.96 3.23 -19.19
N GLY A 40 -4.91 2.92 -18.31
CA GLY A 40 -5.63 3.92 -17.51
C GLY A 40 -7.00 4.29 -18.09
N ASP A 41 -7.33 3.79 -19.29
CA ASP A 41 -8.70 3.81 -19.78
C ASP A 41 -9.59 2.85 -18.97
N HIS A 42 -10.89 3.14 -18.94
CA HIS A 42 -11.93 2.35 -18.26
C HIS A 42 -12.01 0.88 -18.75
N THR A 43 -11.47 0.57 -19.92
CA THR A 43 -11.41 -0.79 -20.48
C THR A 43 -10.22 -1.62 -19.99
N THR A 44 -9.26 -1.02 -19.26
CA THR A 44 -8.06 -1.68 -18.77
C THR A 44 -8.06 -1.85 -17.26
N TYR A 45 -7.35 -2.88 -16.78
CA TYR A 45 -7.12 -3.08 -15.35
C TYR A 45 -5.62 -3.36 -15.13
N PRO A 46 -4.78 -2.34 -15.35
CA PRO A 46 -3.35 -2.56 -15.51
C PRO A 46 -2.66 -2.81 -14.17
N HIS A 47 -1.57 -3.56 -14.23
CA HIS A 47 -0.66 -3.74 -13.11
C HIS A 47 0.76 -3.45 -13.56
N TYR A 48 1.38 -2.46 -12.91
CA TYR A 48 2.71 -1.99 -13.29
C TYR A 48 3.80 -3.03 -12.96
N PRO A 49 4.97 -2.98 -13.64
CA PRO A 49 6.09 -3.87 -13.36
C PRO A 49 6.64 -3.70 -11.95
N TRP A 50 7.09 -4.78 -11.31
CA TRP A 50 7.65 -4.75 -9.94
C TRP A 50 8.85 -3.79 -9.73
N GLY A 51 9.54 -3.37 -10.80
CA GLY A 51 10.66 -2.42 -10.71
C GLY A 51 10.20 -1.04 -10.25
N TRP A 52 8.98 -0.65 -10.63
CA TRP A 52 8.35 0.57 -10.12
C TRP A 52 7.93 0.42 -8.65
N ALA A 53 7.57 -0.77 -8.19
CA ALA A 53 7.33 -1.03 -6.77
C ALA A 53 8.61 -0.84 -5.95
N PHE A 54 9.73 -1.39 -6.42
CA PHE A 54 11.04 -1.18 -5.78
C PHE A 54 11.46 0.29 -5.77
N ALA A 55 11.25 1.02 -6.87
CA ALA A 55 11.57 2.43 -6.95
C ALA A 55 10.75 3.25 -5.95
N GLY A 56 9.44 2.98 -5.85
CA GLY A 56 8.55 3.67 -4.92
C GLY A 56 8.87 3.43 -3.44
N ASN A 57 9.42 2.24 -3.13
CA ASN A 57 9.73 1.86 -1.75
C ASN A 57 11.17 2.18 -1.34
N THR A 58 12.02 2.67 -2.25
CA THR A 58 13.41 3.01 -1.92
C THR A 58 13.45 4.07 -0.81
N PRO A 59 14.28 3.89 0.24
CA PRO A 59 15.38 2.92 0.38
C PRO A 59 15.00 1.57 1.02
N PHE A 60 13.73 1.34 1.32
CA PHE A 60 13.24 0.17 2.02
C PHE A 60 13.10 -1.07 1.11
N GLN A 61 13.20 -2.25 1.72
CA GLN A 61 13.16 -3.51 0.98
C GLN A 61 11.72 -3.97 0.70
N ARG A 62 11.50 -4.50 -0.52
CA ARG A 62 10.26 -5.15 -0.99
C ARG A 62 9.03 -4.24 -1.00
N TRP A 63 7.81 -4.80 -0.99
CA TRP A 63 6.52 -4.12 -1.18
C TRP A 63 5.37 -4.85 -0.48
N LYS A 64 4.14 -4.35 -0.68
CA LYS A 64 2.89 -4.89 -0.16
C LYS A 64 2.84 -6.44 -0.18
N ARG A 65 2.39 -7.03 0.94
CA ARG A 65 2.37 -8.47 1.28
C ARG A 65 3.67 -9.04 1.83
N GLU A 66 4.74 -8.27 1.88
CA GLU A 66 6.01 -8.69 2.48
C GLU A 66 6.17 -8.08 3.87
N THR A 67 6.90 -8.76 4.75
CA THR A 67 7.17 -8.31 6.13
C THR A 67 8.37 -7.37 6.25
N HIS A 68 8.95 -6.95 5.13
CA HIS A 68 10.07 -6.02 5.10
C HIS A 68 9.51 -4.58 5.13
N GLU A 69 10.34 -3.59 5.44
CA GLU A 69 9.93 -2.21 5.67
C GLU A 69 9.16 -1.59 4.48
N GLY A 70 9.47 -1.97 3.23
CA GLY A 70 8.72 -1.49 2.07
C GLY A 70 7.33 -2.11 1.92
N GLY A 71 7.01 -3.16 2.69
CA GLY A 71 5.70 -3.81 2.71
C GLY A 71 4.84 -3.48 3.93
N ILE A 72 5.45 -2.94 5.01
CA ILE A 72 4.77 -2.61 6.27
C ILE A 72 4.85 -1.13 6.66
N GLY A 73 5.76 -0.37 6.04
CA GLY A 73 5.98 1.05 6.32
C GLY A 73 5.30 1.93 5.28
N ASP A 74 4.48 2.86 5.75
CA ASP A 74 3.81 3.87 4.93
C ASP A 74 4.04 5.27 5.54
N PRO A 75 4.11 6.33 4.72
CA PRO A 75 4.22 7.69 5.23
C PRO A 75 2.93 8.11 5.95
N LEU A 76 3.06 8.58 7.20
CA LEU A 76 1.96 9.13 7.99
C LEU A 76 2.06 10.65 8.06
N ILE A 77 1.04 11.35 7.57
CA ILE A 77 0.92 12.81 7.63
C ILE A 77 -0.25 13.16 8.54
N VAL A 78 0.01 13.95 9.58
CA VAL A 78 -1.01 14.41 10.55
C VAL A 78 -1.07 15.93 10.55
N ARG A 79 -2.29 16.48 10.49
CA ARG A 79 -2.54 17.91 10.63
C ARG A 79 -3.52 18.15 11.77
N TRP A 80 -3.02 18.68 12.88
CA TRP A 80 -3.85 19.09 14.02
C TRP A 80 -3.26 20.34 14.67
N PRO A 81 -3.69 21.54 14.23
CA PRO A 81 -3.03 22.81 14.60
C PRO A 81 -2.97 23.12 16.09
N GLU A 82 -3.92 22.61 16.88
CA GLU A 82 -4.00 22.86 18.33
C GLU A 82 -3.09 21.94 19.15
N MET A 83 -2.68 20.78 18.61
CA MET A 83 -2.03 19.71 19.38
C MET A 83 -0.64 19.32 18.83
N VAL A 84 -0.33 19.62 17.57
CA VAL A 84 0.97 19.30 16.96
C VAL A 84 1.52 20.46 16.14
N ASP A 85 2.81 20.71 16.34
CA ASP A 85 3.60 21.63 15.52
C ASP A 85 3.47 21.29 14.03
N GLN A 86 3.31 22.34 13.21
CA GLN A 86 3.12 22.23 11.78
C GLN A 86 4.47 22.25 11.04
N GLY A 87 4.58 21.48 9.96
CA GLY A 87 5.79 21.47 9.11
C GLY A 87 7.00 20.76 9.73
N THR A 88 6.84 20.12 10.88
CA THR A 88 7.90 19.34 11.53
C THR A 88 7.87 17.88 11.07
N VAL A 89 9.04 17.31 10.78
CA VAL A 89 9.22 15.86 10.60
C VAL A 89 9.53 15.24 11.95
N ARG A 90 8.90 14.11 12.26
CA ARG A 90 9.20 13.34 13.46
C ARG A 90 9.61 11.91 13.07
N ASP A 91 10.59 11.35 13.77
CA ASP A 91 11.29 10.10 13.46
C ASP A 91 10.98 8.95 14.44
N GLN A 92 10.13 9.20 15.44
CA GLN A 92 9.71 8.18 16.39
C GLN A 92 8.96 7.04 15.69
N TYR A 93 9.25 5.82 16.12
CA TYR A 93 8.50 4.65 15.67
C TYR A 93 7.03 4.76 16.10
N VAL A 94 6.12 4.49 15.15
CA VAL A 94 4.68 4.48 15.37
C VAL A 94 4.09 3.23 14.73
N HIS A 95 3.42 2.40 15.53
CA HIS A 95 2.63 1.29 15.05
C HIS A 95 1.19 1.77 14.77
N ALA A 96 0.89 2.10 13.51
CA ALA A 96 -0.36 2.73 13.10
C ALA A 96 -1.63 2.12 13.74
N ILE A 97 -1.76 0.79 13.76
CA ILE A 97 -2.97 0.16 14.32
C ILE A 97 -3.11 0.38 15.82
N ILE A 98 -2.02 0.31 16.60
CA ILE A 98 -2.08 0.34 18.07
C ILE A 98 -2.03 1.79 18.54
N ASP A 99 -1.09 2.55 18.00
CA ASP A 99 -0.82 3.90 18.46
C ASP A 99 -1.83 4.89 17.90
N VAL A 100 -2.34 4.73 16.66
CA VAL A 100 -3.36 5.67 16.14
C VAL A 100 -4.75 5.35 16.68
N SER A 101 -5.09 4.06 16.88
CA SER A 101 -6.37 3.72 17.53
C SER A 101 -6.38 4.01 19.03
N GLY A 102 -5.22 3.89 19.69
CA GLY A 102 -5.01 4.24 21.08
C GLY A 102 -4.72 5.73 21.32
N THR A 103 -4.29 6.49 20.30
CA THR A 103 -4.24 7.95 20.41
C THR A 103 -5.65 8.48 20.63
N PRO A 104 -5.81 9.47 21.50
CA PRO A 104 -7.12 9.87 21.99
C PRO A 104 -7.98 10.54 20.92
N TYR A 105 -8.65 9.73 20.10
CA TYR A 105 -10.06 9.97 19.80
C TYR A 105 -10.92 9.75 21.05
N VAL A 106 -10.43 8.96 22.02
CA VAL A 106 -11.11 8.62 23.28
C VAL A 106 -11.04 9.72 24.35
N ASP A 107 -10.00 10.56 24.38
CA ASP A 107 -9.90 11.64 25.39
C ASP A 107 -10.59 12.95 24.93
N VAL A 108 -10.89 13.10 23.63
CA VAL A 108 -11.85 14.11 23.15
C VAL A 108 -13.30 13.62 23.31
N ALA A 109 -13.48 12.32 23.47
CA ALA A 109 -14.76 11.66 23.66
C ALA A 109 -14.99 11.22 25.12
N GLY A 110 -14.75 12.11 26.08
CA GLY A 110 -15.24 11.97 27.46
C GLY A 110 -16.77 11.74 27.58
N ASP A 111 -17.50 11.72 26.47
CA ASP A 111 -18.92 11.40 26.36
C ASP A 111 -19.24 10.00 25.79
N ILE A 112 -18.29 9.23 25.23
CA ILE A 112 -18.61 7.92 24.61
C ILE A 112 -18.62 6.76 25.62
N GLU A 113 -17.92 6.86 26.74
CA GLU A 113 -17.98 5.83 27.81
C GLU A 113 -19.38 5.73 28.45
N ARG A 114 -20.23 6.76 28.37
CA ARG A 114 -21.64 6.66 28.82
C ARG A 114 -22.53 5.85 27.87
N ALA A 115 -22.16 5.70 26.60
CA ALA A 115 -23.00 5.06 25.60
C ALA A 115 -22.87 3.52 25.58
N TRP A 116 -21.75 2.98 26.06
CA TRP A 116 -21.46 1.53 25.99
C TRP A 116 -21.73 0.76 27.30
N MET A 117 -22.00 1.44 28.41
CA MET A 117 -22.39 0.81 29.68
C MET A 117 -23.92 0.77 29.92
N THR A 118 -24.73 1.01 28.89
CA THR A 118 -26.21 0.89 28.96
C THR A 118 -26.81 -0.06 27.91
N GLN A 119 -26.15 -1.20 27.68
CA GLN A 119 -26.77 -2.39 27.09
C GLN A 119 -26.52 -3.60 27.97
#